data_AF-A0A812T1K4-F1
#
_entry.id   AF-A0A812T1K4-F1
#
_cell.length_a   1.000
_cell.length_b   1.000
_cell.length_c   1.000
_cell.angle_alpha   90.00
_cell.angle_beta   90.00
_cell.angle_gamma   90.00
#
_symmetry.space_group_name_H-M   'P 1'
#
loop_
_entity.id
_entity.type
_entity.pdbx_description
1 polymer ?
#
loop_
_entity_poly.entity_id
_entity_poly.type
_entity_poly.pdbx_seq_one_letter_code
_entity_poly.pdbx_strand_id
1 'polypeptide(L)'
;MDSAKALEVDNWMKTMAVKAAKKFVPQKELLRMRWVLTFKSSSEADAVQGTPPSQDCVKAKARIVILGYSDPHLLDASSVSPAMSRLSTGAERLTTDSCVWRIRAWSNFLQGFKGAYEWSPWEYGAFKHCGVQIVQHPDFSVSIDHSSFCSELKQMTPIKETRKLHPEELSQVRAILGSIQWRVYQSAPQHAAKLNYLQSLVAVQDSSMVEQVNKLVREVFAARSLSCQVQALGADNPDDLCMIGWSDASLANRPDFSSTGGYLIALMSKKAIQDGMGRVNPVSWRSGKLRRVARSSLSAESQALADAEQELFYARSEWREMMGDDLGATKPEEVSKRMQGYLVVDAKAMFDTLSKGVLAASQKDKYTGLELLARSQHLEAQQTTLLWCDSDHQLADGLTKASKQDVLKRFLSSGMWRIRYDGAYVSAKKRRQMIHEEEEGNSTFLLDFVFRTH
;
A
#
# COMPACT_ATOMS: atom_id res chain seq x y z
N MET A 1 -1.91 39.79 17.49
CA MET A 1 -2.54 39.25 16.26
C MET A 1 -2.01 39.94 15.01
N ASP A 2 -1.90 41.28 15.00
CA ASP A 2 -1.46 42.01 13.82
C ASP A 2 0.00 41.73 13.43
N SER A 3 0.88 41.54 14.41
CA SER A 3 2.26 41.07 14.16
C SER A 3 2.31 39.70 13.43
N ALA A 4 1.41 38.77 13.77
CA ALA A 4 1.34 37.47 13.10
C ALA A 4 0.76 37.56 11.67
N LYS A 5 -0.19 38.47 11.45
CA LYS A 5 -0.72 38.76 10.11
C LYS A 5 0.34 39.43 9.24
N ALA A 6 1.06 40.42 9.77
CA ALA A 6 2.15 41.11 9.07
C ALA A 6 3.26 40.13 8.67
N LEU A 7 3.65 39.21 9.56
CA LEU A 7 4.63 38.16 9.26
C LEU A 7 4.20 37.26 8.10
N GLU A 8 2.93 36.84 8.07
CA GLU A 8 2.39 36.02 6.98
C GLU A 8 2.34 36.80 5.66
N VAL A 9 1.94 38.09 5.67
CA VAL A 9 1.95 38.95 4.48
C VAL A 9 3.38 39.16 3.98
N ASP A 10 4.33 39.44 4.86
CA ASP A 10 5.74 39.63 4.50
C ASP A 10 6.33 38.36 3.90
N ASN A 11 6.05 37.20 4.51
CA ASN A 11 6.46 35.91 3.95
C ASN A 11 5.85 35.71 2.57
N TRP A 12 4.54 35.95 2.41
CA TRP A 12 3.83 35.81 1.13
C TRP A 12 4.35 36.78 0.05
N MET A 13 4.70 38.02 0.42
CA MET A 13 5.26 39.03 -0.48
C MET A 13 6.69 38.72 -0.89
N LYS A 14 7.50 38.16 0.02
CA LYS A 14 8.87 37.69 -0.26
C LYS A 14 8.89 36.57 -1.30
N THR A 15 7.85 35.74 -1.35
CA THR A 15 7.77 34.59 -2.26
C THR A 15 7.69 34.96 -3.74
N MET A 16 7.49 36.25 -4.11
CA MET A 16 7.46 36.80 -5.48
C MET A 16 6.48 36.15 -6.49
N ALA A 17 5.82 35.04 -6.13
CA ALA A 17 4.94 34.24 -6.99
C ALA A 17 3.82 35.08 -7.63
N VAL A 18 3.25 36.02 -6.87
CA VAL A 18 2.17 36.88 -7.38
C VAL A 18 2.68 38.02 -8.25
N LYS A 19 3.90 38.52 -8.06
CA LYS A 19 4.46 39.52 -8.98
C LYS A 19 4.67 38.94 -10.38
N ALA A 20 5.03 37.66 -10.49
CA ALA A 20 5.12 36.95 -11.76
C ALA A 20 3.74 36.70 -12.38
N ALA A 21 2.76 36.26 -11.58
CA ALA A 21 1.42 35.92 -12.05
C ALA A 21 0.50 37.13 -12.33
N LYS A 22 0.77 38.31 -11.75
CA LYS A 22 -0.08 39.52 -11.85
C LYS A 22 -0.36 39.96 -13.30
N LYS A 23 0.56 39.67 -14.24
CA LYS A 23 0.38 40.01 -15.66
C LYS A 23 -0.58 39.07 -16.41
N PHE A 24 -0.80 37.88 -15.87
CA PHE A 24 -1.53 36.80 -16.53
C PHE A 24 -2.90 36.51 -15.92
N VAL A 25 -3.18 37.01 -14.71
CA VAL A 25 -4.44 36.78 -14.00
C VAL A 25 -5.37 38.00 -14.14
N PRO A 26 -6.50 37.88 -14.87
CA PRO A 26 -7.51 38.92 -14.96
C PRO A 26 -8.06 39.31 -13.57
N GLN A 27 -8.35 40.60 -13.35
CA GLN A 27 -8.84 41.10 -12.06
C GLN A 27 -10.15 40.42 -11.62
N LYS A 28 -10.97 39.96 -12.57
CA LYS A 28 -12.23 39.25 -12.34
C LYS A 28 -12.04 37.83 -11.78
N GLU A 29 -10.85 37.24 -11.90
CA GLU A 29 -10.49 35.90 -11.43
C GLU A 29 -9.74 35.94 -10.08
N LEU A 30 -9.61 37.13 -9.49
CA LEU A 30 -9.00 37.27 -8.16
C LEU A 30 -9.95 36.79 -7.07
N LEU A 31 -9.57 35.68 -6.44
CA LEU A 31 -10.32 35.09 -5.33
C LEU A 31 -10.21 35.96 -4.07
N ARG A 32 -11.32 36.04 -3.32
CA ARG A 32 -11.33 36.71 -2.03
C ARG A 32 -10.57 35.87 -0.99
N MET A 33 -10.00 36.53 0.01
CA MET A 33 -9.23 35.88 1.07
C MET A 33 -9.79 36.21 2.45
N ARG A 34 -9.55 35.33 3.43
CA ARG A 34 -9.87 35.56 4.84
C ARG A 34 -8.71 35.10 5.72
N TRP A 35 -8.60 35.72 6.89
CA TRP A 35 -7.68 35.32 7.93
C TRP A 35 -8.23 34.18 8.78
N VAL A 36 -7.44 33.12 8.95
CA VAL A 36 -7.64 32.12 10.01
C VAL A 36 -6.57 32.33 11.07
N LEU A 37 -7.01 32.58 12.30
CA LEU A 37 -6.15 32.81 13.44
C LEU A 37 -6.21 31.59 14.36
N THR A 38 -5.06 31.03 14.68
CA THR A 38 -4.91 29.91 15.62
C THR A 38 -4.00 30.35 16.75
N PHE A 39 -4.38 29.99 17.98
CA PHE A 39 -3.63 30.31 19.18
C PHE A 39 -2.99 29.03 19.70
N LYS A 40 -1.68 29.03 19.92
CA LYS A 40 -0.96 27.94 20.57
C LYS A 40 -0.37 28.46 21.87
N SER A 41 -0.51 27.71 22.96
CA SER A 41 0.30 27.93 24.15
C SER A 41 1.77 27.74 23.78
N SER A 42 2.62 28.68 24.15
CA SER A 42 4.06 28.46 24.04
C SER A 42 4.48 27.39 25.04
N SER A 43 5.15 26.35 24.57
CA SER A 43 5.99 25.52 25.43
C SER A 43 7.34 26.22 25.61
N GLU A 44 8.01 25.94 26.73
CA GLU A 44 9.23 26.61 27.26
C GLU A 44 10.45 26.68 26.31
N ALA A 45 10.36 26.14 25.08
CA ALA A 45 11.47 26.05 24.12
C ALA A 45 11.77 27.36 23.35
N ASP A 46 10.89 28.38 23.42
CA ASP A 46 11.08 29.67 22.72
C ASP A 46 11.59 30.80 23.66
N ALA A 47 11.97 30.49 24.90
CA ALA A 47 12.50 31.48 25.84
C ALA A 47 13.93 31.92 25.44
N VAL A 48 14.02 33.09 24.81
CA VAL A 48 15.27 33.85 24.71
C VAL A 48 15.76 34.14 26.14
N GLN A 49 17.02 33.82 26.43
CA GLN A 49 17.66 34.08 27.72
C GLN A 49 17.54 35.58 28.09
N GLY A 50 16.86 35.89 29.21
CA GLY A 50 17.02 37.17 29.89
C GLY A 50 15.78 37.89 30.42
N THR A 51 14.54 37.39 30.23
CA THR A 51 13.33 38.07 30.73
C THR A 51 12.57 37.24 31.77
N PRO A 52 12.11 37.86 32.89
CA PRO A 52 11.42 37.15 33.98
C PRO A 52 10.05 36.60 33.53
N PRO A 53 9.52 35.56 34.21
CA PRO A 53 8.36 34.81 33.73
C PRO A 53 7.07 35.61 33.94
N SER A 54 6.59 36.26 32.88
CA SER A 54 5.25 36.82 32.82
C SER A 54 4.32 35.87 32.05
N GLN A 55 3.29 35.38 32.73
CA GLN A 55 1.98 34.88 32.24
C GLN A 55 1.91 34.27 30.83
N ASP A 56 1.53 32.98 30.78
CA ASP A 56 0.94 32.26 29.63
C ASP A 56 1.06 32.97 28.28
N CYS A 57 2.26 32.91 27.69
CA CYS A 57 2.51 33.46 26.36
C CYS A 57 1.74 32.63 25.32
N VAL A 58 0.59 33.13 24.87
CA VAL A 58 -0.16 32.55 23.76
C VAL A 58 0.40 33.10 22.44
N LYS A 59 1.04 32.24 21.64
CA LYS A 59 1.56 32.62 20.32
C LYS A 59 0.44 32.53 19.29
N ALA A 60 0.06 33.66 18.71
CA ALA A 60 -0.91 33.72 17.62
C ALA A 60 -0.25 33.36 16.29
N LYS A 61 -0.83 32.42 15.54
CA LYS A 61 -0.44 32.07 14.17
C LYS A 61 -1.59 32.44 13.22
N ALA A 62 -1.30 33.31 12.25
CA ALA A 62 -2.23 33.71 11.21
C ALA A 62 -1.97 32.91 9.93
N ARG A 63 -3.02 32.58 9.19
CA ARG A 63 -2.94 32.03 7.83
C ARG A 63 -3.89 32.78 6.93
N ILE A 64 -3.44 33.11 5.72
CA ILE A 64 -4.30 33.62 4.66
C ILE A 64 -4.95 32.40 3.99
N VAL A 65 -6.28 32.37 3.94
CA VAL A 65 -7.03 31.28 3.29
C VAL A 65 -7.84 31.88 2.15
N ILE A 66 -7.76 31.24 0.99
CA ILE A 66 -8.51 31.61 -0.19
C ILE A 66 -9.95 31.09 -0.06
N LEU A 67 -10.91 31.94 -0.36
CA LEU A 67 -12.33 31.59 -0.37
C LEU A 67 -12.65 30.94 -1.71
N GLY A 68 -12.45 29.63 -1.81
CA GLY A 68 -12.64 28.88 -3.06
C GLY A 68 -14.04 29.05 -3.68
N TYR A 69 -15.08 29.25 -2.87
CA TYR A 69 -16.44 29.52 -3.40
C TYR A 69 -16.58 30.84 -4.17
N SER A 70 -15.59 31.74 -4.06
CA SER A 70 -15.57 33.00 -4.81
C SER A 70 -15.01 32.85 -6.22
N ASP A 71 -14.67 31.62 -6.63
CA ASP A 71 -14.22 31.31 -7.98
C ASP A 71 -15.38 31.45 -8.99
N PRO A 72 -15.27 32.35 -9.98
CA PRO A 72 -16.29 32.51 -11.01
C PRO A 72 -16.50 31.25 -11.87
N HIS A 73 -15.54 30.32 -11.87
CA HIS A 73 -15.56 29.06 -12.60
C HIS A 73 -15.71 27.83 -11.69
N LEU A 74 -16.14 28.01 -10.43
CA LEU A 74 -16.25 26.92 -9.44
C LEU A 74 -17.09 25.72 -9.94
N LEU A 75 -18.10 25.98 -10.77
CA LEU A 75 -18.99 24.95 -11.33
C LEU A 75 -18.38 24.22 -12.53
N ASP A 76 -17.38 24.83 -13.19
CA ASP A 76 -16.72 24.31 -14.38
C ASP A 76 -15.36 23.64 -14.04
N ALA A 77 -14.79 23.99 -12.89
CA ALA A 77 -13.50 23.48 -12.42
C ALA A 77 -13.64 22.04 -11.88
N SER A 78 -13.01 21.08 -12.58
CA SER A 78 -12.81 19.73 -12.05
C SER A 78 -11.77 19.77 -10.92
N SER A 79 -12.24 20.04 -9.69
CA SER A 79 -11.37 20.05 -8.52
C SER A 79 -10.89 18.63 -8.17
N VAL A 80 -9.68 18.28 -8.63
CA VAL A 80 -8.89 17.21 -8.02
C VAL A 80 -7.70 17.89 -7.36
N SER A 81 -7.74 18.03 -6.03
CA SER A 81 -6.53 18.37 -5.28
C SER A 81 -5.48 17.29 -5.57
N PRO A 82 -4.21 17.62 -5.87
CA PRO A 82 -3.15 16.62 -5.99
C PRO A 82 -2.79 16.14 -4.59
N ALA A 83 -3.67 15.38 -3.95
CA ALA A 83 -3.26 14.50 -2.89
C ALA A 83 -2.54 13.35 -3.60
N MET A 84 -1.22 13.24 -3.36
CA MET A 84 -0.43 12.09 -3.79
C MET A 84 -1.23 10.81 -3.52
N SER A 85 -1.62 10.12 -4.60
CA SER A 85 -2.33 8.85 -4.50
C SER A 85 -1.41 7.81 -3.87
N ARG A 86 -1.98 6.73 -3.32
CA ARG A 86 -1.23 5.61 -2.70
C ARG A 86 -0.07 5.10 -3.56
N LEU A 87 -0.17 5.27 -4.87
CA LEU A 87 0.83 4.84 -5.84
C LEU A 87 1.93 5.88 -6.10
N SER A 88 1.65 7.19 -6.10
CA SER A 88 2.70 8.21 -6.25
C SER A 88 3.82 8.06 -5.19
N THR A 89 3.46 7.63 -3.98
CA THR A 89 4.41 7.34 -2.91
C THR A 89 5.25 6.07 -3.18
N GLY A 90 4.70 5.05 -3.85
CA GLY A 90 5.45 3.85 -4.26
C GLY A 90 6.30 4.11 -5.50
N ALA A 91 5.73 4.77 -6.50
CA ALA A 91 6.34 5.12 -7.77
C ALA A 91 7.52 6.09 -7.61
N GLU A 92 7.38 7.17 -6.82
CA GLU A 92 8.48 8.11 -6.49
C GLU A 92 9.59 7.44 -5.66
N ARG A 93 9.26 6.41 -4.87
CA ARG A 93 10.24 5.61 -4.08
C ARG A 93 10.99 4.57 -4.90
N LEU A 94 10.50 4.20 -6.10
CA LEU A 94 11.10 3.19 -6.97
C LEU A 94 11.98 3.79 -8.07
N THR A 95 11.92 5.10 -8.27
CA THR A 95 12.76 5.82 -9.24
C THR A 95 14.15 6.19 -8.71
N THR A 96 14.51 5.75 -7.49
CA THR A 96 15.87 5.89 -6.97
C THR A 96 16.80 4.83 -7.59
N ASP A 97 17.20 5.12 -8.83
CA ASP A 97 18.38 4.62 -9.56
C ASP A 97 18.53 3.09 -9.78
N SER A 98 17.72 2.56 -10.68
CA SER A 98 18.07 1.34 -11.47
C SER A 98 18.26 1.60 -12.97
N CYS A 99 18.45 2.87 -13.37
CA CYS A 99 18.50 3.26 -14.79
C CYS A 99 19.72 4.14 -15.09
N VAL A 100 20.91 3.53 -15.21
CA VAL A 100 22.16 4.22 -15.60
C VAL A 100 22.06 4.93 -16.98
N TRP A 101 21.03 4.63 -17.78
CA TRP A 101 20.92 5.04 -19.17
C TRP A 101 20.27 6.40 -19.44
N ARG A 102 19.77 7.10 -18.40
CA ARG A 102 19.21 8.47 -18.52
C ARG A 102 19.91 9.53 -17.66
N ILE A 103 21.08 9.22 -17.09
CA ILE A 103 21.79 10.09 -16.13
C ILE A 103 21.97 11.51 -16.67
N ARG A 104 22.27 11.74 -17.96
CA ARG A 104 22.44 13.12 -18.47
C ARG A 104 21.12 13.88 -18.61
N ALA A 105 20.09 13.28 -19.20
CA ALA A 105 18.80 13.96 -19.36
C ALA A 105 18.13 14.20 -18.00
N TRP A 106 18.19 13.20 -17.12
CA TRP A 106 17.68 13.30 -15.75
C TRP A 106 18.50 14.26 -14.88
N SER A 107 19.84 14.22 -14.96
CA SER A 107 20.68 15.18 -14.25
C SER A 107 20.48 16.60 -14.75
N ASN A 108 20.36 16.81 -16.06
CA ASN A 108 20.04 18.12 -16.65
C ASN A 108 18.65 18.60 -16.22
N PHE A 109 17.65 17.71 -16.22
CA PHE A 109 16.32 18.02 -15.70
C PHE A 109 16.37 18.38 -14.22
N LEU A 110 17.01 17.55 -13.38
CA LEU A 110 17.16 17.80 -11.94
C LEU A 110 17.91 19.10 -11.67
N GLN A 111 18.93 19.42 -12.46
CA GLN A 111 19.66 20.68 -12.34
C GLN A 111 18.77 21.88 -12.72
N GLY A 112 18.02 21.78 -13.82
CA GLY A 112 17.03 22.80 -14.20
C GLY A 112 15.90 22.94 -13.19
N PHE A 113 15.43 21.83 -12.64
CA PHE A 113 14.39 21.77 -11.61
C PHE A 113 14.86 22.38 -10.30
N LYS A 114 16.07 22.02 -9.82
CA LYS A 114 16.71 22.66 -8.66
C LYS A 114 16.92 24.16 -8.86
N GLY A 115 17.25 24.58 -10.09
CA GLY A 115 17.35 26.00 -10.44
C GLY A 115 16.01 26.74 -10.46
N ALA A 116 14.91 26.04 -10.76
CA ALA A 116 13.57 26.62 -10.76
C ALA A 116 12.92 26.70 -9.37
N TYR A 117 13.32 25.82 -8.44
CA TYR A 117 12.75 25.72 -7.09
C TYR A 117 13.79 26.08 -6.01
N GLU A 118 13.85 27.36 -5.62
CA GLU A 118 14.65 27.87 -4.50
C GLU A 118 14.02 27.60 -3.11
N TRP A 119 13.34 26.47 -2.91
CA TRP A 119 12.64 26.18 -1.64
C TRP A 119 13.32 25.07 -0.85
N SER A 120 13.55 25.34 0.45
CA SER A 120 14.03 24.43 1.50
C SER A 120 15.36 23.70 1.19
N PRO A 121 16.11 23.25 2.21
CA PRO A 121 17.28 22.42 1.97
C PRO A 121 16.86 21.12 1.28
N TRP A 122 17.53 20.80 0.17
CA TRP A 122 17.41 19.50 -0.45
C TRP A 122 18.07 18.47 0.46
N GLU A 123 17.29 17.54 0.99
CA GLU A 123 17.79 16.45 1.84
C GLU A 123 18.12 15.23 0.98
N TYR A 124 19.22 14.54 1.29
CA TYR A 124 19.70 13.37 0.54
C TYR A 124 20.11 12.26 1.50
N GLY A 125 19.99 11.01 1.06
CA GLY A 125 20.42 9.83 1.80
C GLY A 125 19.49 9.46 2.96
N ALA A 126 19.36 10.30 3.98
CA ALA A 126 18.50 10.06 5.13
C ALA A 126 17.63 11.29 5.45
N PHE A 127 16.32 11.13 5.37
CA PHE A 127 15.36 12.21 5.62
C PHE A 127 14.03 11.71 6.16
N LYS A 128 13.25 12.61 6.76
CA LYS A 128 11.93 12.30 7.30
C LYS A 128 10.84 12.87 6.40
N HIS A 129 10.07 12.00 5.77
CA HIS A 129 8.96 12.39 4.91
C HIS A 129 7.62 11.93 5.49
N CYS A 130 6.70 12.87 5.73
CA CYS A 130 5.36 12.59 6.26
C CYS A 130 5.34 11.69 7.53
N GLY A 131 6.33 11.83 8.41
CA GLY A 131 6.43 11.03 9.63
C GLY A 131 7.18 9.70 9.49
N VAL A 132 7.62 9.36 8.27
CA VAL A 132 8.38 8.14 7.96
C VAL A 132 9.83 8.50 7.70
N GLN A 133 10.75 7.81 8.36
CA GLN A 133 12.18 7.98 8.13
C GLN A 133 12.59 7.13 6.93
N ILE A 134 13.16 7.75 5.92
CA ILE A 134 13.64 7.08 4.71
C ILE A 134 15.17 7.14 4.76
N VAL A 135 15.82 5.99 4.59
CA VAL A 135 17.28 5.87 4.59
C VAL A 135 17.71 5.06 3.38
N GLN A 136 18.50 5.67 2.51
CA GLN A 136 19.22 4.99 1.45
C GLN A 136 20.54 4.44 2.01
N HIS A 137 20.78 3.16 1.75
CA HIS A 137 21.98 2.44 2.15
C HIS A 137 23.07 2.53 1.07
N PRO A 138 24.34 2.19 1.39
CA PRO A 138 25.44 2.24 0.42
C PRO A 138 25.27 1.32 -0.79
N ASP A 139 24.44 0.27 -0.67
CA ASP A 139 24.08 -0.64 -1.76
C ASP A 139 22.86 -0.14 -2.58
N PHE A 140 22.48 1.13 -2.39
CA PHE A 140 21.32 1.79 -2.99
C PHE A 140 19.96 1.23 -2.57
N SER A 141 19.91 0.25 -1.66
CA SER A 141 18.63 -0.15 -1.07
C SER A 141 18.07 0.98 -0.21
N VAL A 142 16.74 1.06 -0.12
CA VAL A 142 16.04 2.05 0.69
C VAL A 142 15.27 1.32 1.78
N SER A 143 15.57 1.66 3.03
CA SER A 143 14.77 1.26 4.17
C SER A 143 13.78 2.36 4.56
N ILE A 144 12.60 1.90 4.95
CA ILE A 144 11.50 2.75 5.39
C ILE A 144 11.29 2.46 6.87
N ASP A 145 11.68 3.37 7.74
CA ASP A 145 11.49 3.23 9.19
C ASP A 145 10.29 4.06 9.66
N HIS A 146 9.35 3.36 10.29
CA HIS A 146 8.13 3.94 10.85
C HIS A 146 8.04 3.69 12.37
N SER A 147 9.15 3.31 13.01
CA SER A 147 9.22 2.86 14.40
C SER A 147 8.84 3.94 15.42
N SER A 148 9.21 5.20 15.16
CA SER A 148 8.87 6.34 16.02
C SER A 148 7.35 6.53 16.12
N PHE A 149 6.65 6.50 14.98
CA PHE A 149 5.19 6.60 14.94
C PHE A 149 4.52 5.44 15.69
N CYS A 150 5.03 4.22 15.51
CA CYS A 150 4.50 3.05 16.21
C CYS A 150 4.61 3.15 17.73
N SER A 151 5.65 3.85 18.22
CA SER A 151 5.93 4.03 19.64
C SER A 151 5.01 5.06 20.30
N GLU A 152 4.44 5.97 19.51
CA GLU A 152 3.49 6.98 19.97
C GLU A 152 2.03 6.47 20.03
N LEU A 153 1.75 5.28 19.49
CA LEU A 153 0.40 4.70 19.48
C LEU A 153 -0.06 4.35 20.89
N LYS A 154 -1.13 5.01 21.34
CA LYS A 154 -1.72 4.79 22.66
C LYS A 154 -2.81 3.72 22.61
N GLN A 155 -2.79 2.86 23.63
CA GLN A 155 -3.87 1.91 23.88
C GLN A 155 -5.08 2.60 24.53
N MET A 156 -6.25 2.00 24.38
CA MET A 156 -7.43 2.39 25.13
C MET A 156 -7.42 1.74 26.51
N THR A 157 -8.10 2.37 27.47
CA THR A 157 -8.38 1.75 28.77
C THR A 157 -9.19 0.47 28.55
N PRO A 158 -8.76 -0.70 29.09
CA PRO A 158 -9.50 -1.94 28.96
C PRO A 158 -10.89 -1.84 29.60
N ILE A 159 -11.91 -2.36 28.93
CA ILE A 159 -13.29 -2.47 29.44
C ILE A 159 -13.53 -3.93 29.82
N LYS A 160 -13.84 -4.20 31.10
CA LYS A 160 -14.08 -5.56 31.62
C LYS A 160 -15.52 -6.03 31.47
N GLU A 161 -16.46 -5.09 31.36
CA GLU A 161 -17.89 -5.37 31.28
C GLU A 161 -18.32 -5.57 29.83
N THR A 162 -19.14 -6.60 29.59
CA THR A 162 -19.75 -6.84 28.28
C THR A 162 -20.89 -5.85 28.05
N ARG A 163 -20.61 -4.76 27.32
CA ARG A 163 -21.60 -3.74 26.95
C ARG A 163 -21.36 -3.17 25.56
N LYS A 164 -22.32 -2.37 25.09
CA LYS A 164 -22.10 -1.51 23.92
C LYS A 164 -21.18 -0.35 24.25
N LEU A 165 -20.35 0.03 23.30
CA LEU A 165 -19.44 1.17 23.42
C LEU A 165 -20.20 2.49 23.43
N HIS A 166 -19.76 3.41 24.29
CA HIS A 166 -20.23 4.79 24.26
C HIS A 166 -19.69 5.52 23.01
N PRO A 167 -20.34 6.59 22.54
CA PRO A 167 -19.90 7.35 21.37
C PRO A 167 -18.45 7.84 21.46
N GLU A 168 -17.98 8.21 22.65
CA GLU A 168 -16.61 8.66 22.90
C GLU A 168 -15.59 7.51 22.72
N GLU A 169 -15.89 6.33 23.28
CA GLU A 169 -15.07 5.14 23.15
C GLU A 169 -15.02 4.67 21.69
N LEU A 170 -16.15 4.71 21.00
CA LEU A 170 -16.25 4.39 19.58
C LEU A 170 -15.41 5.37 18.72
N SER A 171 -15.42 6.65 19.08
CA SER A 171 -14.57 7.67 18.45
C SER A 171 -13.09 7.37 18.67
N GLN A 172 -12.70 6.98 19.89
CA GLN A 172 -11.33 6.61 20.22
C GLN A 172 -10.87 5.35 19.48
N VAL A 173 -11.72 4.32 19.38
CA VAL A 173 -11.46 3.12 18.56
C VAL A 173 -11.19 3.50 17.11
N ARG A 174 -12.02 4.36 16.52
CA ARG A 174 -11.86 4.83 15.14
C ARG A 174 -10.57 5.62 14.95
N ALA A 175 -10.22 6.46 15.92
CA ALA A 175 -8.97 7.22 15.89
C ALA A 175 -7.75 6.28 15.88
N ILE A 176 -7.71 5.28 16.77
CA ILE A 176 -6.60 4.32 16.84
C ILE A 176 -6.51 3.47 15.57
N LEU A 177 -7.65 2.94 15.08
CA LEU A 177 -7.67 2.18 13.84
C LEU A 177 -7.22 3.03 12.65
N GLY A 178 -7.60 4.32 12.61
CA GLY A 178 -7.13 5.27 11.60
C GLY A 178 -5.62 5.53 11.68
N SER A 179 -5.06 5.65 12.89
CA SER A 179 -3.61 5.77 13.07
C SER A 179 -2.88 4.50 12.62
N ILE A 180 -3.39 3.30 12.94
CA ILE A 180 -2.79 2.04 12.47
C ILE A 180 -2.92 1.90 10.94
N GLN A 181 -4.02 2.37 10.35
CA GLN A 181 -4.23 2.38 8.91
C GLN A 181 -3.14 3.15 8.17
N TRP A 182 -2.69 4.28 8.71
CA TRP A 182 -1.55 5.01 8.16
C TRP A 182 -0.29 4.13 8.08
N ARG A 183 0.06 3.44 9.16
CA ARG A 183 1.20 2.51 9.17
C ARG A 183 1.05 1.39 8.14
N VAL A 184 -0.13 0.78 8.08
CA VAL A 184 -0.43 -0.32 7.16
C VAL A 184 -0.26 0.11 5.71
N TYR A 185 -0.73 1.30 5.35
CA TYR A 185 -0.67 1.80 3.97
C TYR A 185 0.72 2.28 3.57
N GLN A 186 1.53 2.74 4.53
CA GLN A 186 2.86 3.28 4.21
C GLN A 186 3.97 2.23 4.18
N SER A 187 3.89 1.23 5.06
CA SER A 187 5.07 0.44 5.44
C SER A 187 4.79 -0.99 5.88
N ALA A 188 3.56 -1.33 6.27
CA ALA A 188 3.31 -2.55 7.04
C ALA A 188 2.08 -3.35 6.55
N PRO A 189 2.15 -3.99 5.36
CA PRO A 189 1.05 -4.78 4.80
C PRO A 189 0.64 -5.97 5.69
N GLN A 190 1.54 -6.50 6.52
CA GLN A 190 1.29 -7.64 7.40
C GLN A 190 0.15 -7.43 8.40
N HIS A 191 -0.21 -6.18 8.73
CA HIS A 191 -1.34 -5.91 9.63
C HIS A 191 -2.67 -5.61 8.90
N ALA A 192 -2.69 -5.62 7.56
CA ALA A 192 -3.84 -5.18 6.77
C ALA A 192 -5.10 -6.03 7.00
N ALA A 193 -4.98 -7.36 7.00
CA ALA A 193 -6.12 -8.25 7.20
C ALA A 193 -6.82 -8.01 8.55
N LYS A 194 -6.04 -7.95 9.63
CA LYS A 194 -6.55 -7.77 10.99
C LYS A 194 -7.14 -6.37 11.19
N LEU A 195 -6.48 -5.33 10.67
CA LEU A 195 -7.00 -3.97 10.66
C LEU A 195 -8.37 -3.91 9.97
N ASN A 196 -8.46 -4.45 8.76
CA ASN A 196 -9.66 -4.42 7.93
C ASN A 196 -10.82 -5.20 8.59
N TYR A 197 -10.53 -6.32 9.25
CA TYR A 197 -11.50 -7.07 10.04
C TYR A 197 -12.02 -6.25 11.24
N LEU A 198 -11.13 -5.65 12.04
CA LEU A 198 -11.54 -4.82 13.18
C LEU A 198 -12.36 -3.59 12.74
N GLN A 199 -11.98 -2.95 11.63
CA GLN A 199 -12.77 -1.86 11.04
C GLN A 199 -14.18 -2.30 10.66
N SER A 200 -14.37 -3.55 10.21
CA SER A 200 -15.70 -4.09 9.91
C SER A 200 -16.54 -4.35 11.17
N LEU A 201 -15.90 -4.74 12.27
CA LEU A 201 -16.57 -4.97 13.56
C LEU A 201 -17.07 -3.66 14.20
N VAL A 202 -16.56 -2.48 13.81
CA VAL A 202 -16.93 -1.18 14.41
C VAL A 202 -18.43 -0.93 14.31
N ALA A 203 -19.09 -1.50 13.29
CA ALA A 203 -20.55 -1.42 13.14
C ALA A 203 -21.33 -2.15 14.24
N VAL A 204 -20.74 -3.18 14.87
CA VAL A 204 -21.35 -3.98 15.94
C VAL A 204 -21.32 -3.22 17.29
N GLN A 205 -20.30 -2.38 17.49
CA GLN A 205 -20.11 -1.54 18.70
C GLN A 205 -19.99 -2.33 20.01
N ASP A 206 -19.46 -3.56 19.95
CA ASP A 206 -19.29 -4.39 21.14
C ASP A 206 -17.97 -4.08 21.89
N SER A 207 -18.05 -4.05 23.22
CA SER A 207 -16.92 -3.83 24.13
C SER A 207 -15.76 -4.81 23.93
N SER A 208 -16.00 -6.04 23.49
CA SER A 208 -14.94 -7.03 23.23
C SER A 208 -13.95 -6.57 22.14
N MET A 209 -14.34 -5.60 21.30
CA MET A 209 -13.46 -5.00 20.31
C MET A 209 -12.25 -4.29 20.95
N VAL A 210 -12.43 -3.67 22.12
CA VAL A 210 -11.37 -2.85 22.75
C VAL A 210 -10.13 -3.69 23.02
N GLU A 211 -10.31 -4.90 23.55
CA GLU A 211 -9.20 -5.83 23.78
C GLU A 211 -8.53 -6.27 22.46
N GLN A 212 -9.32 -6.50 21.41
CA GLN A 212 -8.78 -6.87 20.09
C GLN A 212 -7.99 -5.72 19.44
N VAL A 213 -8.45 -4.48 19.60
CA VAL A 213 -7.76 -3.25 19.14
C VAL A 213 -6.46 -3.07 19.93
N ASN A 214 -6.49 -3.17 21.26
CA ASN A 214 -5.29 -3.09 22.10
C ASN A 214 -4.29 -4.21 21.77
N LYS A 215 -4.76 -5.42 21.45
CA LYS A 215 -3.90 -6.50 20.95
C LYS A 215 -3.25 -6.12 19.62
N LEU A 216 -3.98 -5.51 18.68
CA LEU A 216 -3.40 -5.02 17.42
C LEU A 216 -2.37 -3.91 17.65
N VAL A 217 -2.61 -2.97 18.57
CA VAL A 217 -1.62 -1.94 18.95
C VAL A 217 -0.33 -2.57 19.47
N ARG A 218 -0.43 -3.57 20.38
CA ARG A 218 0.73 -4.30 20.90
C ARG A 218 1.49 -5.04 19.80
N GLU A 219 0.79 -5.70 18.88
CA GLU A 219 1.41 -6.38 17.73
C GLU A 219 2.11 -5.40 16.79
N VAL A 220 1.50 -4.24 16.53
CA VAL A 220 2.08 -3.16 15.71
C VAL A 220 3.37 -2.63 16.34
N PHE A 221 3.35 -2.41 17.66
CA PHE A 221 4.52 -1.97 18.42
C PHE A 221 5.63 -3.03 18.46
N ALA A 222 5.26 -4.31 18.64
CA ALA A 222 6.22 -5.41 18.65
C ALA A 222 6.92 -5.58 17.30
N ALA A 223 6.18 -5.44 16.20
CA ALA A 223 6.69 -5.54 14.83
C ALA A 223 7.15 -4.18 14.26
N ARG A 224 7.45 -3.17 15.09
CA ARG A 224 7.74 -1.79 14.64
C ARG A 224 8.98 -1.66 13.75
N SER A 225 9.95 -2.55 13.91
CA SER A 225 11.16 -2.60 13.09
C SER A 225 10.96 -3.30 11.74
N LEU A 226 9.81 -3.98 11.55
CA LEU A 226 9.47 -4.63 10.29
C LEU A 226 8.70 -3.65 9.40
N SER A 227 9.23 -3.44 8.20
CA SER A 227 8.70 -2.52 7.21
C SER A 227 9.02 -2.99 5.80
N CYS A 228 8.27 -2.51 4.80
CA CYS A 228 8.62 -2.66 3.40
C CYS A 228 10.00 -2.06 3.13
N GLN A 229 10.75 -2.71 2.25
CA GLN A 229 12.05 -2.26 1.79
C GLN A 229 12.05 -2.18 0.27
N VAL A 230 12.87 -1.27 -0.27
CA VAL A 230 13.17 -1.22 -1.70
C VAL A 230 14.59 -1.73 -1.86
N GLN A 231 14.74 -2.85 -2.53
CA GLN A 231 16.03 -3.53 -2.71
C GLN A 231 16.50 -3.40 -4.16
N ALA A 232 17.81 -3.47 -4.36
CA ALA A 232 18.35 -3.67 -5.70
C ALA A 232 17.90 -5.05 -6.22
N LEU A 233 17.13 -5.04 -7.32
CA LEU A 233 16.56 -6.25 -7.96
C LEU A 233 17.54 -6.94 -8.93
N GLY A 234 18.74 -6.37 -9.11
CA GLY A 234 19.79 -6.93 -9.97
C GLY A 234 19.43 -6.93 -11.46
N ALA A 235 18.70 -5.91 -11.91
CA ALA A 235 18.39 -5.69 -13.32
C ALA A 235 19.30 -4.59 -13.89
N ASP A 236 19.97 -4.88 -15.00
CA ASP A 236 20.86 -3.93 -15.69
C ASP A 236 20.07 -2.96 -16.59
N ASN A 237 18.94 -3.44 -17.12
CA ASN A 237 17.98 -2.65 -17.89
C ASN A 237 16.61 -2.62 -17.18
N PRO A 238 15.91 -1.47 -17.13
CA PRO A 238 14.53 -1.38 -16.65
C PRO A 238 13.55 -2.32 -17.36
N ASP A 239 13.80 -2.65 -18.63
CA ASP A 239 13.01 -3.61 -19.38
C ASP A 239 13.26 -5.06 -18.91
N ASP A 240 14.29 -5.33 -18.10
CA ASP A 240 14.51 -6.63 -17.45
C ASP A 240 13.67 -6.79 -16.17
N LEU A 241 12.96 -5.75 -15.76
CA LEU A 241 12.00 -5.80 -14.67
C LEU A 241 10.62 -6.25 -15.16
N CYS A 242 9.88 -6.84 -14.24
CA CYS A 242 8.49 -7.23 -14.41
C CYS A 242 7.69 -6.92 -13.15
N MET A 243 6.39 -6.77 -13.30
CA MET A 243 5.47 -6.67 -12.16
C MET A 243 4.70 -7.97 -11.97
N ILE A 244 4.55 -8.36 -10.72
CA ILE A 244 3.82 -9.54 -10.30
C ILE A 244 2.74 -9.16 -9.28
N GLY A 245 1.55 -9.73 -9.43
CA GLY A 245 0.42 -9.53 -8.53
C GLY A 245 -0.03 -10.84 -7.91
N TRP A 246 -0.23 -10.86 -6.60
CA TRP A 246 -0.90 -11.96 -5.89
C TRP A 246 -2.30 -11.52 -5.53
N SER A 247 -3.29 -12.39 -5.72
CA SER A 247 -4.69 -12.13 -5.35
C SER A 247 -5.27 -13.29 -4.54
N ASP A 248 -6.00 -12.97 -3.49
CA ASP A 248 -6.76 -13.93 -2.67
C ASP A 248 -8.08 -13.30 -2.19
N ALA A 249 -9.04 -14.14 -1.82
CA ALA A 249 -10.29 -13.72 -1.21
C ALA A 249 -10.67 -14.61 -0.01
N SER A 250 -11.34 -14.00 0.97
CA SER A 250 -11.97 -14.71 2.08
C SER A 250 -13.49 -14.51 1.99
N LEU A 251 -14.20 -15.60 1.66
CA LEU A 251 -15.65 -15.62 1.50
C LEU A 251 -16.37 -15.40 2.84
N ALA A 252 -17.32 -14.46 2.85
CA ALA A 252 -18.27 -14.22 3.95
C ALA A 252 -17.65 -14.14 5.36
N ASN A 253 -16.42 -13.63 5.46
CA ASN A 253 -15.65 -13.60 6.71
C ASN A 253 -15.96 -12.38 7.61
N ARG A 254 -16.84 -11.48 7.15
CA ARG A 254 -17.21 -10.25 7.87
C ARG A 254 -18.50 -10.43 8.67
N PRO A 255 -18.76 -9.56 9.67
CA PRO A 255 -19.99 -9.62 10.48
C PRO A 255 -21.28 -9.51 9.68
N ASP A 256 -21.24 -8.81 8.54
CA ASP A 256 -22.37 -8.65 7.61
C ASP A 256 -22.42 -9.74 6.52
N PHE A 257 -21.66 -10.83 6.70
CA PHE A 257 -21.46 -11.92 5.72
C PHE A 257 -20.90 -11.46 4.36
N SER A 258 -20.39 -10.23 4.27
CA SER A 258 -19.66 -9.80 3.08
C SER A 258 -18.25 -10.39 3.06
N SER A 259 -17.66 -10.42 1.86
CA SER A 259 -16.36 -11.06 1.64
C SER A 259 -15.23 -10.03 1.62
N THR A 260 -14.03 -10.48 1.96
CA THR A 260 -12.82 -9.67 1.92
C THR A 260 -11.96 -10.09 0.73
N GLY A 261 -11.51 -9.12 -0.07
CA GLY A 261 -10.52 -9.32 -1.12
C GLY A 261 -9.21 -8.68 -0.75
N GLY A 262 -8.11 -9.28 -1.18
CA GLY A 262 -6.77 -8.73 -0.98
C GLY A 262 -5.87 -8.98 -2.18
N TYR A 263 -4.94 -8.04 -2.40
CA TYR A 263 -3.90 -8.19 -3.40
C TYR A 263 -2.59 -7.55 -2.95
N LEU A 264 -1.48 -8.05 -3.48
CA LEU A 264 -0.16 -7.45 -3.37
C LEU A 264 0.47 -7.41 -4.77
N ILE A 265 0.83 -6.22 -5.23
CA ILE A 265 1.56 -5.97 -6.47
C ILE A 265 3.00 -5.64 -6.10
N ALA A 266 3.96 -6.25 -6.80
CA ALA A 266 5.38 -6.06 -6.56
C ALA A 266 6.21 -6.04 -7.85
N LEU A 267 7.41 -5.48 -7.74
CA LEU A 267 8.45 -5.53 -8.77
C LEU A 267 9.42 -6.68 -8.50
N MET A 268 9.82 -7.35 -9.58
CA MET A 268 10.84 -8.40 -9.60
C MET A 268 11.64 -8.32 -10.89
N SER A 269 12.81 -8.95 -10.94
CA SER A 269 13.54 -9.17 -12.20
C SER A 269 12.94 -10.37 -12.95
N LYS A 270 12.93 -10.30 -14.29
CA LYS A 270 12.48 -11.42 -15.15
C LYS A 270 13.25 -12.71 -14.86
N LYS A 271 14.54 -12.60 -14.55
CA LYS A 271 15.39 -13.72 -14.13
C LYS A 271 14.88 -14.39 -12.86
N ALA A 272 14.51 -13.62 -11.84
CA ALA A 272 13.93 -14.17 -10.61
C ALA A 272 12.61 -14.94 -10.83
N ILE A 273 11.78 -14.51 -11.79
CA ILE A 273 10.57 -15.24 -12.18
C ILE A 273 10.93 -16.58 -12.84
N GLN A 274 11.92 -16.58 -13.74
CA GLN A 274 12.40 -17.78 -14.43
C GLN A 274 12.97 -18.79 -13.43
N ASP A 275 13.83 -18.32 -12.52
CA ASP A 275 14.44 -19.09 -11.43
C ASP A 275 13.41 -19.56 -10.37
N GLY A 276 12.18 -19.01 -10.41
CA GLY A 276 11.10 -19.37 -9.50
C GLY A 276 11.21 -18.75 -8.10
N MET A 277 12.24 -17.96 -7.84
CA MET A 277 12.49 -17.27 -6.56
C MET A 277 13.39 -16.06 -6.75
N GLY A 278 13.19 -15.00 -5.97
CA GLY A 278 14.14 -13.89 -5.91
C GLY A 278 13.68 -12.72 -5.04
N ARG A 279 14.37 -11.59 -5.16
CA ARG A 279 14.06 -10.35 -4.44
C ARG A 279 12.78 -9.71 -4.98
N VAL A 280 12.03 -9.08 -4.09
CA VAL A 280 10.70 -8.54 -4.38
C VAL A 280 10.55 -7.18 -3.69
N ASN A 281 10.17 -6.16 -4.46
CA ASN A 281 9.85 -4.84 -3.93
C ASN A 281 8.33 -4.61 -4.00
N PRO A 282 7.61 -4.55 -2.86
CA PRO A 282 6.19 -4.22 -2.84
C PRO A 282 5.91 -2.84 -3.45
N VAL A 283 4.95 -2.77 -4.37
CA VAL A 283 4.53 -1.53 -5.04
C VAL A 283 3.19 -1.05 -4.48
N SER A 284 2.21 -1.96 -4.43
CA SER A 284 0.85 -1.65 -3.99
C SER A 284 0.24 -2.86 -3.28
N TRP A 285 -0.58 -2.62 -2.26
CA TRP A 285 -1.30 -3.69 -1.58
C TRP A 285 -2.64 -3.20 -1.05
N ARG A 286 -3.58 -4.13 -0.92
CA ARG A 286 -4.91 -3.84 -0.39
C ARG A 286 -5.47 -5.03 0.38
N SER A 287 -6.21 -4.71 1.43
CA SER A 287 -7.15 -5.60 2.11
C SER A 287 -8.45 -4.82 2.31
N GLY A 288 -9.57 -5.31 1.80
CA GLY A 288 -10.82 -4.55 1.83
C GLY A 288 -12.06 -5.39 1.57
N LYS A 289 -13.23 -4.81 1.87
CA LYS A 289 -14.53 -5.38 1.48
C LYS A 289 -14.59 -5.50 -0.04
N LEU A 290 -15.02 -6.66 -0.55
CA LEU A 290 -15.38 -6.79 -1.96
C LEU A 290 -16.64 -5.95 -2.25
N ARG A 291 -16.66 -5.27 -3.40
CA ARG A 291 -17.75 -4.34 -3.74
C ARG A 291 -19.09 -5.05 -3.91
N ARG A 292 -19.08 -6.28 -4.45
CA ARG A 292 -20.29 -7.08 -4.65
C ARG A 292 -20.31 -8.26 -3.67
N VAL A 293 -21.52 -8.68 -3.32
CA VAL A 293 -21.73 -9.89 -2.50
C VAL A 293 -21.35 -11.11 -3.33
N ALA A 294 -20.33 -11.84 -2.90
CA ALA A 294 -19.93 -13.09 -3.51
C ALA A 294 -20.86 -14.23 -3.08
N ARG A 295 -21.30 -15.04 -4.05
CA ARG A 295 -22.19 -16.19 -3.81
C ARG A 295 -21.45 -17.51 -3.58
N SER A 296 -20.15 -17.53 -3.84
CA SER A 296 -19.27 -18.70 -3.75
C SER A 296 -17.80 -18.26 -3.61
N SER A 297 -16.91 -19.19 -3.24
CA SER A 297 -15.46 -18.89 -3.16
C SER A 297 -14.92 -18.40 -4.49
N LEU A 298 -15.25 -19.11 -5.59
CA LEU A 298 -14.86 -18.72 -6.94
C LEU A 298 -15.36 -17.31 -7.30
N SER A 299 -16.59 -16.94 -6.90
CA SER A 299 -17.13 -15.59 -7.13
C SER A 299 -16.38 -14.51 -6.33
N ALA A 300 -15.91 -14.82 -5.12
CA ALA A 300 -15.11 -13.91 -4.31
C ALA A 300 -13.70 -13.75 -4.87
N GLU A 301 -13.06 -14.88 -5.23
CA GLU A 301 -11.74 -14.92 -5.82
C GLU A 301 -11.72 -14.21 -7.17
N SER A 302 -12.72 -14.42 -8.05
CA SER A 302 -12.80 -13.75 -9.35
C SER A 302 -12.88 -12.23 -9.23
N GLN A 303 -13.61 -11.74 -8.22
CA GLN A 303 -13.68 -10.31 -7.92
C GLN A 303 -12.35 -9.77 -7.40
N ALA A 304 -11.70 -10.49 -6.47
CA ALA A 304 -10.38 -10.11 -5.98
C ALA A 304 -9.33 -10.12 -7.09
N LEU A 305 -9.42 -11.06 -8.03
CA LEU A 305 -8.57 -11.12 -9.22
C LEU A 305 -8.78 -9.91 -10.12
N ALA A 306 -10.03 -9.50 -10.34
CA ALA A 306 -10.35 -8.33 -11.15
C ALA A 306 -9.81 -7.03 -10.53
N ASP A 307 -9.91 -6.88 -9.21
CA ASP A 307 -9.31 -5.75 -8.49
C ASP A 307 -7.76 -5.78 -8.62
N ALA A 308 -7.14 -6.95 -8.50
CA ALA A 308 -5.69 -7.09 -8.61
C ALA A 308 -5.16 -6.85 -10.04
N GLU A 309 -5.88 -7.33 -11.06
CA GLU A 309 -5.53 -7.15 -12.47
C GLU A 309 -5.57 -5.68 -12.88
N GLN A 310 -6.60 -4.94 -12.48
CA GLN A 310 -6.69 -3.50 -12.73
C GLN A 310 -5.54 -2.71 -12.08
N GLU A 311 -5.16 -3.08 -10.86
CA GLU A 311 -4.07 -2.43 -10.13
C GLU A 311 -2.70 -2.78 -10.70
N LEU A 312 -2.52 -4.02 -11.16
CA LEU A 312 -1.34 -4.44 -11.90
C LEU A 312 -1.22 -3.68 -13.23
N PHE A 313 -2.32 -3.54 -13.96
CA PHE A 313 -2.36 -2.76 -15.21
C PHE A 313 -2.02 -1.29 -14.98
N TYR A 314 -2.60 -0.69 -13.93
CA TYR A 314 -2.34 0.70 -13.56
C TYR A 314 -0.88 0.90 -13.16
N ALA A 315 -0.33 0.07 -12.27
CA ALA A 315 1.06 0.14 -11.83
C ALA A 315 2.05 -0.03 -13.00
N ARG A 316 1.77 -0.96 -13.94
CA ARG A 316 2.58 -1.13 -15.15
C ARG A 316 2.55 0.12 -16.03
N SER A 317 1.38 0.74 -16.17
CA SER A 317 1.21 1.95 -16.96
C SER A 317 1.97 3.13 -16.36
N GLU A 318 1.84 3.35 -15.05
CA GLU A 318 2.62 4.38 -14.32
C GLU A 318 4.13 4.15 -14.46
N TRP A 319 4.59 2.90 -14.38
CA TRP A 319 5.99 2.58 -14.60
C TRP A 319 6.46 3.01 -15.99
N ARG A 320 5.68 2.72 -17.04
CA ARG A 320 6.03 3.14 -18.40
C ARG A 320 6.01 4.65 -18.59
N GLU A 321 5.05 5.34 -17.97
CA GLU A 321 4.99 6.80 -17.95
C GLU A 321 6.24 7.39 -17.28
N MET A 322 6.68 6.84 -16.14
CA MET A 322 7.94 7.24 -15.48
C MET A 322 9.17 6.97 -16.34
N MET A 323 9.15 5.91 -17.16
CA MET A 323 10.19 5.65 -18.16
C MET A 323 10.14 6.63 -19.35
N GLY A 324 9.14 7.51 -19.40
CA GLY A 324 8.95 8.55 -20.41
C GLY A 324 8.22 8.07 -21.65
N ASP A 325 7.45 6.98 -21.56
CA ASP A 325 6.53 6.59 -22.62
C ASP A 325 5.25 7.43 -22.55
N ASP A 326 4.68 7.74 -23.71
CA ASP A 326 3.39 8.42 -23.81
C ASP A 326 2.25 7.41 -23.66
N LEU A 327 1.45 7.54 -22.60
CA LEU A 327 0.26 6.73 -22.39
C LEU A 327 -0.85 7.21 -23.33
N GLY A 328 -0.91 6.64 -24.53
CA GLY A 328 -1.96 6.93 -25.49
C GLY A 328 -3.35 6.69 -24.89
N ALA A 329 -4.19 7.73 -24.86
CA ALA A 329 -5.50 7.72 -24.20
C ALA A 329 -6.49 6.66 -24.72
N THR A 330 -6.26 6.11 -25.92
CA THR A 330 -7.17 5.17 -26.58
C THR A 330 -6.74 3.70 -26.49
N LYS A 331 -5.45 3.41 -26.27
CA LYS A 331 -4.89 2.05 -26.21
C LYS A 331 -3.74 1.94 -25.20
N PRO A 332 -4.00 2.20 -23.90
CA PRO A 332 -2.98 2.12 -22.86
C PRO A 332 -2.35 0.72 -22.71
N GLU A 333 -3.02 -0.33 -23.19
CA GLU A 333 -2.52 -1.71 -23.16
C GLU A 333 -1.27 -1.91 -24.01
N GLU A 334 -1.11 -1.19 -25.12
CA GLU A 334 0.09 -1.33 -25.97
C GLU A 334 1.36 -0.84 -25.26
N VAL A 335 1.23 0.19 -24.42
CA VAL A 335 2.34 0.70 -23.63
C VAL A 335 2.60 -0.22 -22.45
N SER A 336 1.56 -0.62 -21.71
CA SER A 336 1.72 -1.46 -20.53
C SER A 336 2.32 -2.84 -20.84
N LYS A 337 2.08 -3.41 -22.03
CA LYS A 337 2.71 -4.65 -22.55
C LYS A 337 4.24 -4.64 -22.49
N ARG A 338 4.87 -3.47 -22.65
CA ARG A 338 6.34 -3.35 -22.63
C ARG A 338 6.94 -3.79 -21.29
N MET A 339 6.18 -3.61 -20.20
CA MET A 339 6.51 -4.20 -18.91
C MET A 339 5.78 -5.53 -18.77
N GLN A 340 6.52 -6.64 -18.63
CA GLN A 340 5.89 -7.95 -18.44
C GLN A 340 5.09 -7.97 -17.13
N GLY A 341 3.84 -8.42 -17.20
CA GLY A 341 2.96 -8.63 -16.05
C GLY A 341 2.77 -10.11 -15.74
N TYR A 342 2.75 -10.45 -14.46
CA TYR A 342 2.40 -11.77 -13.94
C TYR A 342 1.28 -11.65 -12.90
N LEU A 343 0.28 -12.53 -12.96
CA LEU A 343 -0.79 -12.59 -11.97
C LEU A 343 -0.84 -13.99 -11.38
N VAL A 344 -0.76 -14.08 -10.05
CA VAL A 344 -0.63 -15.33 -9.31
C VAL A 344 -1.92 -15.62 -8.55
N VAL A 345 -2.45 -16.82 -8.76
CA VAL A 345 -3.64 -17.34 -8.10
C VAL A 345 -3.36 -18.70 -7.47
N ASP A 346 -4.05 -19.04 -6.39
CA ASP A 346 -3.99 -20.37 -5.76
C ASP A 346 -5.22 -21.24 -6.08
N ALA A 347 -6.30 -20.61 -6.55
CA ALA A 347 -7.50 -21.27 -7.02
C ALA A 347 -7.27 -22.02 -8.34
N LYS A 348 -7.00 -23.33 -8.26
CA LYS A 348 -6.73 -24.17 -9.44
C LYS A 348 -7.86 -24.16 -10.47
N ALA A 349 -9.11 -24.18 -10.02
CA ALA A 349 -10.29 -24.14 -10.90
C ALA A 349 -10.37 -22.83 -11.70
N MET A 350 -10.02 -21.70 -11.07
CA MET A 350 -9.93 -20.41 -11.74
C MET A 350 -8.79 -20.40 -12.74
N PHE A 351 -7.60 -20.87 -12.32
CA PHE A 351 -6.43 -20.95 -13.20
C PHE A 351 -6.72 -21.78 -14.45
N ASP A 352 -7.33 -22.96 -14.30
CA ASP A 352 -7.64 -23.85 -15.42
C ASP A 352 -8.70 -23.24 -16.36
N THR A 353 -9.64 -22.45 -15.83
CA THR A 353 -10.66 -21.75 -16.63
C THR A 353 -10.05 -20.62 -17.46
N LEU A 354 -9.21 -19.79 -16.85
CA LEU A 354 -8.56 -18.66 -17.53
C LEU A 354 -7.46 -19.13 -18.51
N SER A 355 -6.70 -20.17 -18.16
CA SER A 355 -5.60 -20.65 -19.01
C SER A 355 -6.07 -21.34 -20.28
N LYS A 356 -7.24 -21.98 -20.25
CA LYS A 356 -7.77 -22.72 -21.40
C LYS A 356 -8.53 -21.83 -22.38
N GLY A 357 -8.95 -20.62 -21.99
CA GLY A 357 -9.80 -19.74 -22.80
C GLY A 357 -11.20 -20.29 -23.10
N VAL A 358 -11.46 -21.57 -22.79
CA VAL A 358 -12.76 -22.23 -22.96
C VAL A 358 -13.59 -21.97 -21.71
N LEU A 359 -14.45 -20.98 -21.76
CA LEU A 359 -15.55 -20.90 -20.81
C LEU A 359 -16.51 -22.04 -21.10
N ALA A 360 -16.45 -23.06 -20.25
CA ALA A 360 -17.48 -24.06 -20.17
C ALA A 360 -18.83 -23.36 -20.01
N ALA A 361 -19.74 -23.59 -20.96
CA ALA A 361 -21.15 -23.22 -20.91
C ALA A 361 -21.92 -23.85 -19.70
N SER A 362 -21.19 -24.33 -18.69
CA SER A 362 -21.62 -25.12 -17.54
C SER A 362 -21.25 -24.48 -16.19
N GLN A 363 -20.78 -23.22 -16.16
CA GLN A 363 -20.65 -22.50 -14.89
C GLN A 363 -22.05 -22.25 -14.30
N LYS A 364 -22.32 -22.80 -13.11
CA LYS A 364 -23.60 -22.61 -12.40
C LYS A 364 -23.91 -21.13 -12.17
N ASP A 365 -22.87 -20.31 -11.94
CA ASP A 365 -23.00 -18.87 -11.79
C ASP A 365 -22.54 -18.13 -13.07
N LYS A 366 -23.52 -17.71 -13.87
CA LYS A 366 -23.30 -17.03 -15.14
C LYS A 366 -22.57 -15.69 -14.99
N TYR A 367 -22.76 -14.97 -13.88
CA TYR A 367 -22.10 -13.68 -13.64
C TYR A 367 -20.59 -13.85 -13.42
N THR A 368 -20.20 -14.84 -12.61
CA THR A 368 -18.79 -15.18 -12.42
C THR A 368 -18.15 -15.66 -13.72
N GLY A 369 -18.89 -16.41 -14.56
CA GLY A 369 -18.43 -16.79 -15.89
C GLY A 369 -18.15 -15.60 -16.82
N LEU A 370 -19.05 -14.61 -16.87
CA LEU A 370 -18.85 -13.38 -17.66
C LEU A 370 -17.64 -12.58 -17.19
N GLU A 371 -17.44 -12.49 -15.88
CA GLU A 371 -16.27 -11.80 -15.31
C GLU A 371 -14.96 -12.49 -15.70
N LEU A 372 -14.90 -13.82 -15.59
CA LEU A 372 -13.73 -14.58 -16.04
C LEU A 372 -13.49 -14.45 -17.56
N LEU A 373 -14.54 -14.35 -18.38
CA LEU A 373 -14.41 -14.11 -19.84
C LEU A 373 -13.73 -12.77 -20.10
N ALA A 374 -14.27 -11.72 -19.50
CA ALA A 374 -13.75 -10.36 -19.64
C ALA A 374 -12.31 -10.28 -19.13
N ARG A 375 -11.96 -11.00 -18.05
CA ARG A 375 -10.59 -11.09 -17.56
C ARG A 375 -9.68 -11.83 -18.53
N SER A 376 -10.09 -12.94 -19.13
CA SER A 376 -9.28 -13.63 -20.16
C SER A 376 -8.91 -12.66 -21.29
N GLN A 377 -9.90 -11.92 -21.81
CA GLN A 377 -9.68 -10.93 -22.86
C GLN A 377 -8.72 -9.82 -22.42
N HIS A 378 -8.84 -9.31 -21.20
CA HIS A 378 -7.94 -8.29 -20.66
C HIS A 378 -6.50 -8.82 -20.48
N LEU A 379 -6.34 -10.04 -19.94
CA LEU A 379 -5.03 -10.65 -19.75
C LEU A 379 -4.32 -10.86 -21.11
N GLU A 380 -5.06 -11.32 -22.12
CA GLU A 380 -4.56 -11.43 -23.50
C GLU A 380 -4.20 -10.05 -24.08
N ALA A 381 -5.10 -9.07 -23.95
CA ALA A 381 -4.89 -7.72 -24.44
C ALA A 381 -3.70 -7.01 -23.78
N GLN A 382 -3.34 -7.35 -22.55
CA GLN A 382 -2.20 -6.76 -21.83
C GLN A 382 -0.93 -7.64 -21.82
N GLN A 383 -1.00 -8.83 -22.45
CA GLN A 383 0.04 -9.88 -22.38
C GLN A 383 0.46 -10.23 -20.95
N THR A 384 -0.52 -10.25 -20.03
CA THR A 384 -0.30 -10.62 -18.63
C THR A 384 -0.32 -12.13 -18.50
N THR A 385 0.74 -12.71 -17.96
CA THR A 385 0.85 -14.16 -17.78
C THR A 385 0.20 -14.58 -16.46
N LEU A 386 -0.75 -15.51 -16.51
CA LEU A 386 -1.33 -16.11 -15.32
C LEU A 386 -0.41 -17.24 -14.80
N LEU A 387 -0.15 -17.25 -13.50
CA LEU A 387 0.61 -18.26 -12.80
C LEU A 387 -0.26 -18.89 -11.70
N TRP A 388 -0.08 -20.19 -11.50
CA TRP A 388 -0.65 -20.90 -10.36
C TRP A 388 0.42 -21.10 -9.30
N CYS A 389 0.06 -20.85 -8.04
CA CYS A 389 0.86 -21.21 -6.88
C CYS A 389 0.04 -22.05 -5.91
N ASP A 390 0.70 -22.69 -4.96
CA ASP A 390 0.01 -23.28 -3.82
C ASP A 390 -0.21 -22.26 -2.70
N SER A 391 -1.12 -22.59 -1.78
CA SER A 391 -1.52 -21.67 -0.70
C SER A 391 -0.41 -21.30 0.30
N ASP A 392 0.74 -22.00 0.33
CA ASP A 392 1.86 -21.58 1.19
C ASP A 392 2.73 -20.51 0.51
N HIS A 393 2.65 -20.38 -0.82
CA HIS A 393 3.36 -19.38 -1.63
C HIS A 393 2.48 -18.18 -2.04
N GLN A 394 1.21 -18.18 -1.64
CA GLN A 394 0.25 -17.11 -1.88
C GLN A 394 0.49 -15.94 -0.92
N LEU A 395 1.10 -14.84 -1.38
CA LEU A 395 1.35 -13.67 -0.52
C LEU A 395 0.07 -12.93 -0.12
N ALA A 396 -0.97 -12.99 -0.95
CA ALA A 396 -2.23 -12.30 -0.67
C ALA A 396 -3.02 -12.93 0.48
N ASP A 397 -2.71 -14.18 0.89
CA ASP A 397 -3.34 -14.85 2.03
C ASP A 397 -3.20 -14.03 3.32
N GLY A 398 -2.04 -13.41 3.55
CA GLY A 398 -1.81 -12.56 4.72
C GLY A 398 -2.62 -11.25 4.71
N LEU A 399 -3.20 -10.89 3.56
CA LEU A 399 -4.04 -9.70 3.38
C LEU A 399 -5.53 -10.02 3.55
N THR A 400 -5.94 -11.29 3.48
CA THR A 400 -7.34 -11.72 3.65
C THR A 400 -7.57 -12.47 4.96
N LYS A 401 -6.54 -13.18 5.48
CA LYS A 401 -6.61 -14.07 6.63
C LYS A 401 -5.61 -13.63 7.71
N ALA A 402 -6.11 -13.17 8.86
CA ALA A 402 -5.26 -12.71 9.96
C ALA A 402 -4.31 -13.81 10.51
N SER A 403 -4.70 -15.08 10.42
CA SER A 403 -3.87 -16.23 10.81
C SER A 403 -2.64 -16.44 9.92
N LYS A 404 -2.62 -15.83 8.73
CA LYS A 404 -1.52 -15.93 7.75
C LYS A 404 -0.59 -14.71 7.79
N GLN A 405 -0.72 -13.86 8.80
CA GLN A 405 0.13 -12.68 8.97
C GLN A 405 1.63 -13.01 8.98
N ASP A 406 2.03 -14.17 9.52
CA ASP A 406 3.44 -14.55 9.64
C ASP A 406 4.11 -14.81 8.28
N VAL A 407 3.33 -15.14 7.24
CA VAL A 407 3.82 -15.24 5.86
C VAL A 407 4.35 -13.88 5.39
N LEU A 408 3.57 -12.81 5.58
CA LEU A 408 3.98 -11.45 5.24
C LEU A 408 5.14 -10.96 6.12
N LYS A 409 5.19 -11.34 7.40
CA LYS A 409 6.36 -11.00 8.24
C LYS A 409 7.64 -11.63 7.72
N ARG A 410 7.62 -12.92 7.37
CA ARG A 410 8.79 -13.61 6.79
C ARG A 410 9.23 -12.94 5.49
N PHE A 411 8.27 -12.61 4.64
CA PHE A 411 8.50 -11.88 3.40
C PHE A 411 9.15 -10.51 3.64
N LEU A 412 8.65 -9.71 4.58
CA LEU A 412 9.22 -8.39 4.89
C LEU A 412 10.60 -8.47 5.52
N SER A 413 10.88 -9.53 6.30
CA SER A 413 12.20 -9.74 6.89
C SER A 413 13.25 -10.19 5.87
N SER A 414 12.89 -11.04 4.91
CA SER A 414 13.83 -11.54 3.89
C SER A 414 13.95 -10.62 2.67
N GLY A 415 12.86 -9.97 2.28
CA GLY A 415 12.69 -9.29 0.99
C GLY A 415 12.78 -10.22 -0.22
N MET A 416 12.78 -11.54 0.02
CA MET A 416 12.84 -12.57 -1.02
C MET A 416 11.59 -13.44 -0.96
N TRP A 417 11.08 -13.81 -2.12
CA TRP A 417 9.92 -14.69 -2.24
C TRP A 417 10.11 -15.75 -3.31
N ARG A 418 9.49 -16.90 -3.07
CA ARG A 418 9.44 -18.04 -4.00
C ARG A 418 8.06 -18.10 -4.64
N ILE A 419 8.02 -18.15 -5.97
CA ILE A 419 6.78 -18.16 -6.77
C ILE A 419 6.42 -19.58 -7.18
N ARG A 420 7.43 -20.40 -7.52
CA ARG A 420 7.25 -21.79 -7.98
C ARG A 420 8.12 -22.73 -7.17
N TYR A 421 7.67 -23.97 -7.03
CA TYR A 421 8.44 -25.07 -6.48
C TYR A 421 8.64 -26.10 -7.60
N ASP A 422 9.87 -26.55 -7.82
CA ASP A 422 10.17 -27.58 -8.82
C ASP A 422 9.39 -28.86 -8.48
N GLY A 423 8.52 -29.30 -9.40
CA GLY A 423 7.64 -30.48 -9.23
C GLY A 423 6.20 -30.20 -8.78
N ALA A 424 5.78 -28.94 -8.60
CA ALA A 424 4.49 -28.60 -8.01
C ALA A 424 3.30 -28.56 -9.00
N TYR A 425 2.78 -29.73 -9.37
CA TYR A 425 1.36 -29.92 -9.70
C TYR A 425 0.60 -30.58 -8.54
N VAL A 426 1.05 -30.35 -7.30
CA VAL A 426 0.49 -30.99 -6.09
C VAL A 426 0.00 -29.91 -5.13
N SER A 427 -1.27 -29.98 -4.73
CA SER A 427 -1.90 -29.03 -3.80
C SER A 427 -1.27 -29.08 -2.41
N ALA A 428 -1.23 -27.95 -1.70
CA ALA A 428 -0.66 -27.85 -0.35
C ALA A 428 -1.25 -28.87 0.63
N LYS A 429 -2.56 -29.16 0.51
CA LYS A 429 -3.23 -30.19 1.33
C LYS A 429 -2.66 -31.59 1.07
N LYS A 430 -2.47 -31.96 -0.20
CA LYS A 430 -1.92 -33.27 -0.58
C LYS A 430 -0.44 -33.38 -0.20
N ARG A 431 0.32 -32.27 -0.20
CA ARG A 431 1.71 -32.26 0.28
C ARG A 431 1.81 -32.39 1.79
N ARG A 432 0.96 -31.69 2.56
CA ARG A 432 0.92 -31.88 4.02
C ARG A 432 0.55 -33.32 4.38
N GLN A 433 -0.31 -33.94 3.56
CA GLN A 433 -0.66 -35.34 3.71
C GLN A 433 0.52 -36.26 3.35
N MET A 434 1.26 -36.00 2.25
CA MET A 434 2.49 -36.76 1.92
C MET A 434 3.59 -36.60 2.97
N ILE A 435 3.81 -35.38 3.49
CA ILE A 435 4.79 -35.13 4.55
C ILE A 435 4.37 -35.86 5.83
N HIS A 436 3.06 -35.84 6.16
CA HIS A 436 2.54 -36.58 7.29
C HIS A 436 2.65 -38.10 7.11
N GLU A 437 2.41 -38.61 5.90
CA GLU A 437 2.59 -40.02 5.54
C GLU A 437 4.07 -40.43 5.54
N GLU A 438 5.00 -39.53 5.17
CA GLU A 438 6.46 -39.74 5.29
C GLU A 438 6.92 -39.72 6.76
N GLU A 439 6.36 -38.85 7.60
CA GLU A 439 6.63 -38.81 9.05
C GLU A 439 6.03 -40.03 9.78
N GLU A 440 4.83 -40.48 9.41
CA GLU A 440 4.22 -41.73 9.90
C GLU A 440 4.99 -42.97 9.39
N GLY A 441 5.44 -42.96 8.14
CA GLY A 441 6.29 -44.02 7.58
C GLY A 441 7.64 -44.13 8.30
N ASN A 442 8.27 -43.01 8.63
CA ASN A 442 9.53 -42.99 9.39
C ASN A 442 9.36 -43.38 10.86
N SER A 443 8.24 -43.02 11.50
CA SER A 443 7.96 -43.45 12.88
C SER A 443 7.62 -44.95 12.96
N THR A 444 6.97 -45.50 11.93
CA THR A 444 6.72 -46.95 11.80
C THR A 444 8.02 -47.73 11.54
N PHE A 445 8.92 -47.19 10.71
CA PHE A 445 10.27 -47.75 10.50
C PHE A 445 11.12 -47.76 11.77
N LEU A 446 11.02 -46.71 12.60
CA LEU A 446 11.71 -46.63 13.90
C LEU A 446 11.17 -47.63 14.91
N LEU A 447 9.85 -47.86 14.94
CA LEU A 447 9.22 -48.88 15.79
C LEU A 447 9.58 -50.30 15.33
N ASP A 448 9.55 -50.59 14.03
CA ASP A 448 9.93 -51.92 13.50
C ASP A 448 11.43 -52.23 13.69
N PHE A 449 12.30 -51.21 13.69
CA PHE A 449 13.73 -51.39 13.97
C PHE A 449 14.01 -51.71 15.45
N VAL A 450 13.22 -51.14 16.36
CA VAL A 450 13.34 -51.37 17.81
C VAL A 450 12.76 -52.74 18.23
N PHE A 451 11.74 -53.25 17.55
CA PHE A 451 11.11 -54.54 17.90
C PHE A 451 11.65 -55.77 17.15
N ARG A 452 12.56 -55.62 16.18
CA ARG A 452 13.25 -56.74 15.50
C ARG A 452 14.62 -57.08 16.06
N THR A 453 15.09 -56.36 17.07
CA THR A 453 16.35 -56.64 17.77
C THR A 453 16.09 -57.21 19.17
N HIS A 454 15.48 -58.40 19.22
CA HIS A 454 15.58 -59.33 20.34
C HIS A 454 15.40 -60.77 19.89
#